data_AF-A0AA35SE55-F1
#
_entry.id   AF-A0AA35SE55-F1
#
_cell.length_a   1.000
_cell.length_b   1.000
_cell.length_c   1.000
_cell.angle_alpha   90.00
_cell.angle_beta   90.00
_cell.angle_gamma   90.00
#
_symmetry.space_group_name_H-M   'P 1'
#
loop_
_entity.id
_entity.type
_entity.pdbx_description
1 polymer ?
#
loop_
_entity_poly.entity_id
_entity_poly.type
_entity_poly.pdbx_seq_one_letter_code
_entity_poly.pdbx_strand_id
1 'polypeptide(L)'
;MYRELKEELGLDPSDVREVARMGSWVSYKLPARHRRASSPRCIGQKQLWWLLRLCSSEESIRLEQSEKPEFDDWQWVDYWLPLEKVVLFKREVYSQVLSEFQNSAGLRVAGKLR
;
A
#
# COMPACT_ATOMS: atom_id res chain seq x y z
N MET A 1 3.32 10.56 -0.24
CA MET A 1 3.64 9.43 -1.13
C MET A 1 5.15 9.31 -1.29
N TYR A 2 5.84 10.14 -2.08
CA TYR A 2 7.30 9.99 -2.28
C TYR A 2 8.15 10.03 -1.00
N ARG A 3 7.74 10.80 0.01
CA ARG A 3 8.39 10.79 1.33
C ARG A 3 8.35 9.39 1.98
N GLU A 4 7.17 8.77 2.05
CA GLU A 4 6.99 7.40 2.59
C GLU A 4 7.75 6.38 1.74
N LEU A 5 7.72 6.53 0.41
CA LEU A 5 8.45 5.67 -0.52
C LEU A 5 9.96 5.68 -0.21
N LYS A 6 10.51 6.86 0.11
CA LYS A 6 11.92 7.01 0.48
C LYS A 6 12.22 6.46 1.87
N GLU A 7 11.38 6.78 2.85
CA GLU A 7 11.56 6.38 4.26
C GLU A 7 11.45 4.85 4.44
N GLU A 8 10.49 4.21 3.79
CA GLU A 8 10.18 2.80 4.01
C GLU A 8 10.79 1.85 2.97
N LEU A 9 11.05 2.31 1.74
CA LEU A 9 11.60 1.48 0.66
C LEU A 9 12.93 1.99 0.10
N GLY A 10 13.41 3.16 0.53
CA GLY A 10 14.67 3.75 0.06
C GLY A 10 14.64 4.31 -1.35
N LEU A 11 13.51 4.20 -2.05
CA LEU A 11 13.36 4.56 -3.47
C LEU A 11 13.12 6.07 -3.65
N ASP A 12 13.76 6.64 -4.66
CA ASP A 12 13.55 8.01 -5.11
C ASP A 12 12.47 8.11 -6.19
N PRO A 13 11.92 9.30 -6.47
CA PRO A 13 10.94 9.48 -7.55
C PRO A 13 11.43 9.01 -8.93
N SER A 14 12.75 9.00 -9.16
CA SER A 14 13.36 8.48 -10.40
C SER A 14 13.34 6.96 -10.52
N ASP A 15 13.19 6.23 -9.41
CA ASP A 15 13.18 4.77 -9.39
C ASP A 15 11.83 4.18 -9.81
N VAL A 16 10.78 4.99 -9.81
CA VAL A 16 9.40 4.55 -10.02
C VAL A 16 8.69 5.38 -11.08
N ARG A 17 7.65 4.80 -11.68
CA ARG A 17 6.69 5.49 -12.53
C ARG A 17 5.30 5.34 -11.95
N GLU A 18 4.59 6.45 -11.78
CA GLU A 18 3.17 6.42 -11.43
C GLU A 18 2.36 5.83 -12.60
N VAL A 19 1.65 4.74 -12.33
CA VAL A 19 0.78 4.06 -13.30
C VAL A 19 -0.67 4.52 -13.12
N ALA A 20 -1.12 4.61 -11.87
CA ALA A 20 -2.45 5.08 -11.52
C ALA A 20 -2.45 5.67 -10.10
N ARG A 21 -3.49 6.44 -9.78
CA ARG A 21 -3.77 6.94 -8.43
C ARG A 21 -5.27 6.87 -8.18
N MET A 22 -5.65 6.69 -6.92
CA MET A 22 -7.07 6.70 -6.58
C MET A 22 -7.71 8.05 -6.85
N GLY A 23 -8.93 8.04 -7.36
CA GLY A 23 -9.71 9.26 -7.57
C GLY A 23 -10.29 9.85 -6.29
N SER A 24 -10.40 9.03 -5.23
CA SER A 24 -10.99 9.43 -3.96
C SER A 24 -10.29 8.79 -2.77
N TRP A 25 -10.51 9.37 -1.59
CA TRP A 25 -9.95 8.86 -0.35
C TRP A 25 -10.70 7.61 0.12
N VAL A 26 -9.94 6.61 0.56
CA VAL A 26 -10.45 5.45 1.27
C VAL A 26 -10.14 5.55 2.75
N SER A 27 -10.94 4.92 3.58
CA SER A 27 -10.70 4.94 5.02
C SER A 27 -11.10 3.65 5.69
N TYR A 28 -10.42 3.33 6.79
CA TYR A 28 -10.79 2.23 7.66
C TYR A 28 -10.77 2.68 9.11
N LYS A 29 -11.54 1.98 9.94
CA LYS A 29 -11.55 2.18 11.39
C LYS A 29 -10.61 1.18 12.06
N LEU A 30 -9.82 1.65 13.01
CA LEU A 30 -9.01 0.78 13.86
C LEU A 30 -9.93 0.08 14.87
N PRO A 31 -9.77 -1.25 15.09
CA PRO A 31 -10.40 -1.93 16.22
C PRO A 31 -9.97 -1.28 17.53
N ALA A 32 -10.85 -1.26 18.56
CA ALA A 32 -10.60 -0.54 19.82
C ALA A 32 -9.23 -0.87 20.44
N ARG A 33 -8.83 -2.15 20.43
CA ARG A 33 -7.53 -2.63 20.95
C ARG A 33 -6.28 -2.08 20.23
N HIS A 34 -6.42 -1.60 18.99
CA HIS A 34 -5.32 -1.04 18.20
C HIS A 34 -5.33 0.50 18.22
N ARG A 35 -6.25 1.14 18.94
CA ARG A 35 -6.30 2.60 19.05
C ARG A 35 -5.32 3.04 20.12
N ARG A 36 -4.36 3.87 19.75
CA ARG A 36 -3.46 4.52 20.71
C ARG A 36 -4.24 5.54 21.54
N ALA A 37 -3.84 5.70 22.80
CA ALA A 37 -4.36 6.76 23.66
C ALA A 37 -3.82 8.10 23.15
N SER A 38 -4.58 8.78 22.29
CA SER A 38 -4.27 10.10 21.76
C SER A 38 -5.40 11.08 22.05
N SER A 39 -5.07 12.37 22.17
CA SER A 39 -6.05 13.45 22.25
C SER A 39 -5.77 14.46 21.11
N PRO A 40 -6.64 14.57 20.09
CA PRO A 40 -7.90 13.84 19.91
C PRO A 40 -7.69 12.34 19.61
N ARG A 41 -8.71 11.51 19.90
CA ARG A 41 -8.63 10.06 19.69
C ARG A 41 -8.56 9.74 18.19
N CYS A 42 -7.46 9.11 17.77
CA CYS A 42 -7.35 8.56 16.42
C CYS A 42 -8.14 7.25 16.31
N ILE A 43 -9.23 7.26 15.53
CA ILE A 43 -10.14 6.12 15.38
C ILE A 43 -9.87 5.26 14.13
N GLY A 44 -8.95 5.68 13.26
CA GLY A 44 -8.77 5.10 11.93
C GLY A 44 -7.77 5.88 11.10
N GLN A 45 -7.68 5.51 9.83
CA GLN A 45 -6.86 6.23 8.86
C GLN A 45 -7.65 6.54 7.60
N LYS A 46 -7.37 7.69 7.00
CA LYS A 46 -7.85 8.12 5.70
C LYS A 46 -6.65 8.14 4.77
N GLN A 47 -6.72 7.43 3.66
CA GLN A 47 -5.60 7.13 2.79
C GLN A 47 -5.96 7.43 1.33
N LEU A 48 -4.96 7.90 0.59
CA LEU A 48 -5.00 7.97 -0.87
C LEU A 48 -3.92 7.01 -1.37
N TRP A 49 -4.22 6.22 -2.39
CA TRP A 49 -3.31 5.19 -2.89
C TRP A 49 -2.78 5.55 -4.28
N TRP A 50 -1.57 5.06 -4.55
CA TRP A 50 -0.90 5.12 -5.84
C TRP A 50 -0.47 3.72 -6.25
N LEU A 51 -0.59 3.43 -7.54
CA LEU A 51 0.00 2.26 -8.19
C LEU A 51 1.28 2.71 -8.86
N LEU A 52 2.40 2.16 -8.42
CA LEU A 52 3.72 2.48 -8.93
C LEU A 52 4.31 1.28 -9.68
N ARG A 53 5.04 1.57 -10.76
CA ARG A 53 5.90 0.61 -11.45
C ARG A 53 7.34 0.89 -11.08
N LEU A 54 8.02 -0.10 -10.51
CA LEU A 54 9.47 -0.04 -10.33
C LEU A 54 10.15 0.00 -11.70
N CYS A 55 11.01 0.99 -11.90
CA CYS A 55 11.76 1.22 -13.14
C CYS A 55 13.27 1.00 -12.94
N SER A 56 13.75 1.00 -11.70
CA SER A 56 15.12 0.63 -11.36
C SER A 56 15.23 -0.84 -10.94
N SER A 57 16.42 -1.22 -10.50
CA SER A 57 16.74 -2.58 -10.03
C SER A 57 16.01 -2.90 -8.73
N GLU A 58 15.70 -4.17 -8.50
CA GLU A 58 15.09 -4.62 -7.23
C GLU A 58 16.04 -4.41 -6.04
N GLU A 59 17.36 -4.46 -6.29
CA GLU A 59 18.41 -4.16 -5.32
C GLU A 59 18.42 -2.70 -4.85
N SER A 60 17.66 -1.82 -5.52
CA SER A 60 17.45 -0.44 -5.05
C SER A 60 16.52 -0.38 -3.83
N ILE A 61 15.71 -1.39 -3.57
CA ILE A 61 14.80 -1.42 -2.42
C ILE A 61 15.62 -1.64 -1.15
N ARG A 62 15.52 -0.68 -0.21
CA ARG A 62 16.20 -0.73 1.09
C ARG A 62 15.20 -0.39 2.20
N LEU A 63 14.92 -1.37 3.05
CA LEU A 63 13.94 -1.24 4.14
C LEU A 63 14.54 -0.59 5.41
N GLU A 64 15.86 -0.50 5.49
CA GLU A 64 16.60 -0.07 6.70
C GLU A 64 16.87 1.45 6.76
N GLN A 65 16.11 2.28 6.04
CA GLN A 65 16.37 3.72 5.94
C GLN A 65 15.79 4.53 7.12
N SER A 66 14.87 3.94 7.88
CA SER A 66 14.22 4.57 9.04
C SER A 66 14.84 4.08 10.36
N GLU A 67 14.87 4.94 11.38
CA GLU A 67 15.30 4.55 12.74
C GLU A 67 14.41 3.44 13.33
N LYS A 68 13.17 3.33 12.85
CA LYS A 68 12.21 2.27 13.20
C LYS A 68 11.55 1.79 11.91
N PRO A 69 12.18 0.83 11.19
CA PRO A 69 11.64 0.29 9.96
C PRO A 69 10.22 -0.25 10.13
N GLU A 70 9.31 0.02 9.18
CA GLU A 70 7.98 -0.62 9.18
C GLU A 70 8.06 -2.07 8.68
N PHE A 71 9.05 -2.38 7.82
CA PHE A 71 9.18 -3.66 7.13
C PHE A 71 10.52 -4.33 7.41
N ASP A 72 10.48 -5.65 7.66
CA ASP A 72 11.68 -6.49 7.82
C ASP A 72 12.09 -7.17 6.50
N ASP A 73 11.12 -7.45 5.61
CA ASP A 73 11.35 -8.17 4.35
C ASP A 73 10.27 -7.81 3.32
N TRP A 74 10.55 -8.10 2.04
CA TRP A 74 9.62 -7.90 0.94
C TRP A 74 9.74 -9.02 -0.11
N GLN A 75 8.65 -9.27 -0.83
CA GLN A 75 8.66 -10.17 -1.98
C GLN A 75 7.60 -9.73 -2.99
N TRP A 76 7.85 -9.98 -4.27
CA TRP A 76 6.80 -9.87 -5.28
C TRP A 76 5.78 -10.99 -5.10
N VAL A 77 4.51 -10.64 -5.18
CA VAL A 77 3.39 -11.58 -5.04
C VAL A 77 2.37 -11.38 -6.13
N ASP A 78 1.53 -12.40 -6.32
CA ASP A 78 0.37 -12.29 -7.20
C ASP A 78 -0.55 -11.15 -6.75
N TYR A 79 -1.11 -10.45 -7.74
CA TYR A 79 -1.86 -9.20 -7.54
C TYR A 79 -2.98 -9.28 -6.49
N TRP A 80 -3.64 -10.42 -6.40
CA TRP A 80 -4.78 -10.63 -5.49
C TRP A 80 -4.40 -11.20 -4.13
N LEU A 81 -3.17 -11.72 -3.95
CA LEU A 81 -2.71 -12.35 -2.72
C LEU A 81 -2.78 -11.41 -1.48
N PRO A 82 -2.50 -10.09 -1.59
CA PRO A 82 -2.63 -9.18 -0.45
C PRO A 82 -4.01 -9.21 0.21
N LEU A 83 -5.09 -9.52 -0.51
CA LEU A 83 -6.45 -9.59 0.06
C LEU A 83 -6.66 -10.77 1.00
N GLU A 84 -5.86 -11.82 0.86
CA GLU A 84 -5.92 -13.00 1.70
C GLU A 84 -5.04 -12.86 2.94
N LYS A 85 -3.93 -12.11 2.83
CA LYS A 85 -2.93 -11.97 3.88
C LYS A 85 -3.14 -10.74 4.77
N VAL A 86 -3.80 -9.70 4.27
CA VAL A 86 -3.99 -8.45 5.01
C VAL A 86 -4.90 -8.65 6.24
N VAL A 87 -4.58 -7.91 7.31
CA VAL A 87 -5.42 -7.84 8.51
C VAL A 87 -6.87 -7.46 8.18
N LEU A 88 -7.83 -8.12 8.85
CA LEU A 88 -9.27 -8.04 8.51
C LEU A 88 -9.81 -6.61 8.36
N PHE A 89 -9.42 -5.69 9.25
CA PHE A 89 -9.95 -4.32 9.23
C PHE A 89 -9.43 -3.46 8.06
N LYS A 90 -8.39 -3.91 7.34
CA LYS A 90 -7.89 -3.26 6.11
C LYS A 90 -8.38 -3.96 4.82
N ARG A 91 -8.94 -5.16 4.91
CA ARG A 91 -9.31 -6.00 3.76
C ARG A 91 -10.26 -5.31 2.77
N GLU A 92 -11.25 -4.60 3.28
CA GLU A 92 -12.21 -3.85 2.45
C GLU A 92 -11.52 -2.73 1.66
N VAL A 93 -10.65 -1.96 2.33
CA VAL A 93 -9.86 -0.91 1.68
C VAL A 93 -8.97 -1.49 0.59
N TYR A 94 -8.25 -2.58 0.89
CA TYR A 94 -7.41 -3.25 -0.11
C TYR A 94 -8.24 -3.75 -1.29
N SER A 95 -9.45 -4.26 -1.05
CA SER A 95 -10.32 -4.77 -2.11
C SER A 95 -10.74 -3.67 -3.07
N GLN A 96 -11.08 -2.50 -2.53
CA GLN A 96 -11.43 -1.31 -3.32
C GLN A 96 -10.22 -0.81 -4.12
N VAL A 97 -9.07 -0.67 -3.47
CA VAL A 97 -7.82 -0.19 -4.08
C VAL A 97 -7.40 -1.07 -5.26
N LEU A 98 -7.32 -2.39 -5.05
CA LEU A 98 -6.89 -3.33 -6.09
C LEU A 98 -7.91 -3.42 -7.24
N SER A 99 -9.21 -3.36 -6.94
CA SER A 99 -10.22 -3.36 -8.01
C SER A 99 -10.16 -2.08 -8.85
N GLU A 100 -9.97 -0.91 -8.22
CA GLU A 100 -9.85 0.36 -8.92
C GLU A 100 -8.59 0.41 -9.79
N PHE A 101 -7.46 -0.08 -9.27
CA PHE A 101 -6.20 -0.14 -10.02
C PHE A 101 -6.22 -1.15 -11.16
N GLN A 102 -6.84 -2.31 -10.98
CA GLN A 102 -7.03 -3.25 -12.09
C GLN A 102 -7.76 -2.57 -13.27
N ASN A 103 -8.85 -1.86 -12.97
CA ASN A 103 -9.68 -1.20 -13.97
C ASN A 103 -8.98 0.00 -14.60
N SER A 104 -8.41 0.90 -13.80
CA SER A 104 -7.81 2.16 -14.27
C SER A 104 -6.47 1.97 -14.98
N ALA A 105 -5.66 1.01 -14.56
CA ALA A 105 -4.38 0.69 -15.20
C ALA A 105 -4.48 -0.38 -16.30
N GLY A 106 -5.69 -0.91 -16.56
CA GLY A 106 -5.91 -1.93 -17.59
C GLY A 106 -5.13 -3.23 -17.35
N LEU A 107 -4.89 -3.59 -16.08
CA LEU A 107 -4.07 -4.73 -15.72
C LEU A 107 -4.83 -6.04 -16.04
N ARG A 108 -4.27 -6.84 -16.95
CA ARG A 108 -4.73 -8.22 -17.19
C ARG A 108 -4.14 -9.14 -16.15
N VAL A 109 -4.76 -9.18 -14.97
CA VAL A 109 -4.41 -10.13 -13.91
C VAL A 109 -5.28 -11.37 -14.04
N ALA A 110 -4.66 -12.56 -13.94
CA ALA A 110 -5.40 -13.82 -13.89
C ALA A 110 -6.45 -13.73 -12.76
N GLY A 111 -7.69 -14.08 -13.10
CA GLY A 111 -8.87 -13.64 -12.37
C GLY A 111 -8.90 -14.08 -10.91
N LYS A 112 -9.37 -13.18 -10.05
CA LYS A 112 -10.01 -13.56 -8.81
C LYS A 112 -11.37 -14.18 -9.17
N LEU A 113 -11.41 -15.49 -9.37
CA LEU A 113 -12.67 -16.22 -9.51
C LEU A 113 -13.52 -15.92 -8.26
N ARG A 114 -14.78 -15.56 -8.52
CA ARG A 114 -15.81 -15.20 -7.55
C ARG A 114 -15.94 -16.22 -6.42
#